data_AF-A0A0G3XHY6-F1
#
_entry.id   AF-A0A0G3XHY6-F1
#
_cell.length_a   1.000
_cell.length_b   1.000
_cell.length_c   1.000
_cell.angle_alpha   90.00
_cell.angle_beta   90.00
_cell.angle_gamma   90.00
#
_symmetry.space_group_name_H-M   'P 1'
#
loop_
_entity.id
_entity.type
_entity.pdbx_description
1 polymer ?
#
loop_
_entity_poly.entity_id
_entity_poly.type
_entity_poly.pdbx_seq_one_letter_code
_entity_poly.pdbx_strand_id
1 'polypeptide(L)'
;MNLYARGDEIIAETLMVAEAAGHPVDLTLPPHEQLGILRDLAEAGMTTEDRDAGKRSNTVKAIDAWSKLGARRPFVVGGVVTALMQNRERWHARFDSMIGEGDSLKVDQWVADKIEAEAFEEILDAAYTLLSIELEQFQNGFGV
;
A
#
# COMPACT_ATOMS: atom_id res chain seq x y z
N MET A 1 3.62 14.25 6.29
CA MET A 1 2.24 13.68 6.44
C MET A 1 2.33 12.21 6.06
N ASN A 2 1.70 11.28 6.80
CA ASN A 2 1.93 9.84 6.61
C ASN A 2 1.18 9.29 5.39
N LEU A 3 1.89 8.93 4.31
CA LEU A 3 1.31 8.42 3.06
C LEU A 3 0.57 7.08 3.23
N TYR A 4 0.97 6.25 4.20
CA TYR A 4 0.22 5.02 4.48
C TYR A 4 -1.19 5.31 5.00
N ALA A 5 -1.34 6.30 5.88
CA ALA A 5 -2.65 6.67 6.42
C ALA A 5 -3.57 7.23 5.32
N ARG A 6 -3.03 8.06 4.41
CA ARG A 6 -3.78 8.53 3.24
C ARG A 6 -4.14 7.40 2.29
N GLY A 7 -3.24 6.43 2.13
CA GLY A 7 -3.51 5.22 1.37
C GLY A 7 -4.67 4.41 1.95
N ASP A 8 -4.69 4.19 3.26
CA ASP A 8 -5.79 3.49 3.93
C ASP A 8 -7.12 4.23 3.74
N GLU A 9 -7.12 5.56 3.82
CA GLU A 9 -8.30 6.41 3.62
C GLU A 9 -8.91 6.21 2.23
N ILE A 10 -8.12 6.36 1.15
CA ILE A 10 -8.64 6.19 -0.21
C ILE A 10 -9.07 4.75 -0.52
N ILE A 11 -8.41 3.75 0.09
CA ILE A 11 -8.82 2.34 -0.02
C ILE A 11 -10.21 2.15 0.60
N ALA A 12 -10.41 2.66 1.83
CA ALA A 12 -11.69 2.57 2.52
C ALA A 12 -12.80 3.31 1.76
N GLU A 13 -12.53 4.53 1.29
CA GLU A 13 -13.47 5.30 0.46
C GLU A 13 -13.87 4.55 -0.81
N THR A 14 -12.90 3.95 -1.50
CA THR A 14 -13.18 3.17 -2.72
C THR A 14 -14.09 1.97 -2.43
N LEU A 15 -13.84 1.26 -1.33
CA LEU A 15 -14.68 0.14 -0.93
C LEU A 15 -16.09 0.58 -0.56
N MET A 16 -16.25 1.73 0.11
CA MET A 16 -17.56 2.29 0.43
C MET A 16 -18.34 2.67 -0.85
N VAL A 17 -17.66 3.22 -1.86
CA VAL A 17 -18.28 3.51 -3.17
C VAL A 17 -18.70 2.22 -3.86
N ALA A 18 -17.85 1.18 -3.85
CA ALA A 18 -18.18 -0.13 -4.41
C ALA A 18 -19.38 -0.78 -3.70
N GLU A 19 -19.45 -0.69 -2.37
CA GLU A 19 -20.60 -1.15 -1.56
C GLU A 19 -21.88 -0.45 -1.99
N ALA A 20 -21.83 0.88 -2.11
CA ALA A 20 -22.98 1.71 -2.50
C ALA A 20 -23.48 1.37 -3.92
N ALA A 21 -22.58 0.93 -4.81
CA ALA A 21 -22.92 0.43 -6.14
C ALA A 21 -23.39 -1.05 -6.16
N GLY A 22 -23.49 -1.70 -5.00
CA GLY A 22 -24.03 -3.05 -4.85
C GLY A 22 -23.01 -4.17 -5.02
N HIS A 23 -21.71 -3.87 -5.01
CA HIS A 23 -20.68 -4.90 -5.03
C HIS A 23 -20.51 -5.54 -3.64
N PRO A 24 -20.22 -6.85 -3.56
CA PRO A 24 -19.98 -7.52 -2.30
C PRO A 24 -18.62 -7.10 -1.73
N VAL A 25 -18.63 -6.28 -0.67
CA VAL A 25 -17.44 -5.86 0.06
C VAL A 25 -17.59 -6.15 1.55
N ASP A 26 -16.47 -6.38 2.24
CA ASP A 26 -16.42 -6.50 3.69
C ASP A 26 -15.56 -5.37 4.27
N LEU A 27 -16.24 -4.34 4.78
CA LEU A 27 -15.60 -3.17 5.39
C LEU A 27 -15.07 -3.45 6.80
N THR A 28 -15.34 -4.62 7.39
CA THR A 28 -14.89 -4.99 8.73
C THR A 28 -13.46 -5.55 8.74
N LEU A 29 -12.94 -5.92 7.57
CA LEU A 29 -11.59 -6.44 7.44
C LEU A 29 -10.52 -5.38 7.75
N PRO A 30 -9.34 -5.79 8.24
CA PRO A 30 -8.19 -4.90 8.37
C PRO A 30 -7.79 -4.22 7.04
N PRO A 31 -7.23 -2.99 7.06
CA PRO A 31 -6.89 -2.25 5.84
C PRO A 31 -5.97 -2.98 4.85
N HIS A 32 -5.10 -3.87 5.34
CA HIS A 32 -4.20 -4.65 4.49
C HIS A 32 -4.91 -5.80 3.76
N GLU A 33 -6.01 -6.31 4.31
CA GLU A 33 -6.86 -7.34 3.68
C GLU A 33 -7.89 -6.71 2.73
N GLN A 34 -8.34 -5.48 3.03
CA GLN A 34 -9.22 -4.67 2.17
C GLN A 34 -8.66 -4.44 0.76
N LEU A 35 -7.33 -4.34 0.62
CA LEU A 35 -6.65 -4.27 -0.68
C LEU A 35 -6.90 -5.50 -1.57
N GLY A 36 -7.06 -6.68 -0.95
CA GLY A 36 -7.40 -7.91 -1.67
C GLY A 36 -8.77 -7.82 -2.32
N ILE A 37 -9.76 -7.29 -1.60
CA ILE A 37 -11.13 -7.09 -2.13
C ILE A 37 -11.10 -6.14 -3.33
N LEU A 38 -10.42 -4.99 -3.22
CA LEU A 38 -10.32 -4.05 -4.34
C LEU A 38 -9.63 -4.65 -5.56
N ARG A 39 -8.59 -5.46 -5.33
CA ARG A 39 -7.89 -6.18 -6.39
C ARG A 39 -8.83 -7.14 -7.11
N ASP A 40 -9.60 -7.93 -6.36
CA ASP A 40 -10.53 -8.91 -6.93
C ASP A 40 -11.67 -8.23 -7.70
N LEU A 41 -12.20 -7.12 -7.19
CA LEU A 41 -13.19 -6.30 -7.90
C LEU A 41 -12.63 -5.74 -9.21
N ALA A 42 -11.40 -5.22 -9.19
CA ALA A 42 -10.75 -4.67 -10.37
C ALA A 42 -10.42 -5.74 -11.43
N GLU A 43 -10.11 -6.97 -11.02
CA GLU A 43 -9.95 -8.12 -11.93
C GLU A 43 -11.30 -8.56 -12.50
N ALA A 44 -12.36 -8.60 -11.68
CA ALA A 44 -13.70 -8.99 -12.10
C ALA A 44 -14.31 -8.02 -13.13
N GLY A 45 -13.99 -6.72 -13.03
CA GLY A 45 -14.44 -5.68 -13.97
C GLY A 45 -13.76 -5.71 -15.33
N MET A 46 -12.73 -6.54 -15.55
CA MET A 46 -12.04 -6.64 -16.84
C MET A 46 -12.90 -7.31 -17.91
N THR A 47 -12.83 -6.83 -19.15
CA THR A 47 -13.45 -7.48 -20.31
C THR A 47 -12.83 -8.85 -20.57
N THR A 48 -13.59 -9.76 -21.19
CA THR A 48 -13.08 -11.09 -21.57
C THR A 48 -11.88 -10.98 -22.53
N GLU A 49 -11.91 -10.04 -23.47
CA GLU A 49 -10.82 -9.80 -24.42
C GLU A 49 -9.52 -9.36 -23.72
N ASP A 50 -9.61 -8.50 -22.71
CA ASP A 50 -8.42 -8.06 -21.97
C ASP A 50 -7.83 -9.19 -21.11
N ARG A 51 -8.67 -10.07 -20.56
CA ARG A 51 -8.23 -11.26 -19.82
C ARG A 51 -7.53 -12.26 -20.75
N ASP A 52 -8.13 -12.55 -21.90
CA ASP A 52 -7.59 -13.51 -22.89
C ASP A 52 -6.27 -13.02 -23.50
N ALA A 53 -6.10 -11.70 -23.63
CA ALA A 53 -4.85 -11.07 -24.04
C ALA A 53 -3.78 -11.03 -22.93
N GLY A 54 -4.07 -11.55 -21.74
CA GLY A 54 -3.17 -11.53 -20.59
C GLY A 54 -2.89 -10.12 -20.05
N LYS A 55 -3.73 -9.13 -20.38
CA LYS A 55 -3.60 -7.78 -19.83
C LYS A 55 -4.05 -7.82 -18.37
N ARG A 56 -3.44 -6.96 -17.56
CA ARG A 56 -3.88 -6.68 -16.18
C ARG A 56 -4.45 -5.27 -16.11
N SER A 57 -5.54 -5.12 -15.36
CA SER A 57 -6.10 -3.82 -14.98
C SER A 57 -5.02 -2.93 -14.37
N ASN A 58 -5.03 -1.64 -14.72
CA ASN A 58 -4.07 -0.69 -14.17
C ASN A 58 -4.28 -0.49 -12.67
N THR A 59 -5.52 -0.54 -12.19
CA THR A 59 -5.87 -0.58 -10.77
C THR A 59 -5.21 -1.74 -10.05
N VAL A 60 -5.22 -2.95 -10.65
CA VAL A 60 -4.56 -4.12 -10.07
C VAL A 60 -3.05 -3.92 -9.98
N LYS A 61 -2.42 -3.36 -11.02
CA LYS A 61 -0.98 -3.06 -10.99
C LYS A 61 -0.63 -2.04 -9.91
N ALA A 62 -1.47 -1.01 -9.73
CA ALA A 62 -1.28 0.01 -8.72
C ALA A 62 -1.42 -0.57 -7.29
N ILE A 63 -2.44 -1.41 -7.07
CA ILE A 63 -2.62 -2.14 -5.81
C ILE A 63 -1.43 -3.06 -5.51
N ASP A 64 -0.96 -3.82 -6.50
CA ASP A 64 0.21 -4.71 -6.35
C ASP A 64 1.48 -3.90 -6.03
N ALA A 65 1.68 -2.74 -6.66
CA ALA A 65 2.81 -1.86 -6.41
C ALA A 65 2.77 -1.29 -4.98
N TRP A 66 1.61 -0.82 -4.54
CA TRP A 66 1.41 -0.32 -3.19
C TRP A 66 1.61 -1.41 -2.13
N SER A 67 1.05 -2.60 -2.37
CA SER A 67 1.12 -3.75 -1.44
C SER A 67 2.57 -4.19 -1.19
N LYS A 68 3.44 -4.12 -2.20
CA LYS A 68 4.88 -4.42 -2.04
C LYS A 68 5.58 -3.50 -1.07
N LEU A 69 5.14 -2.24 -0.94
CA LEU A 69 5.66 -1.30 0.05
C LEU A 69 5.14 -1.59 1.46
N GLY A 70 4.12 -2.44 1.61
CA GLY A 70 3.59 -2.86 2.90
C GLY A 70 4.64 -3.50 3.82
N ALA A 71 5.67 -4.15 3.27
CA ALA A 71 6.77 -4.72 4.06
C ALA A 71 7.55 -3.67 4.87
N ARG A 72 7.55 -2.40 4.44
CA ARG A 72 8.23 -1.30 5.13
C ARG A 72 7.32 -0.53 6.09
N ARG A 73 6.00 -0.72 6.00
CA ARG A 73 4.99 -0.03 6.81
C ARG A 73 5.21 -0.15 8.33
N PRO A 74 5.55 -1.32 8.91
CA PRO A 74 5.74 -1.44 10.36
C PRO A 74 6.85 -0.52 10.89
N PHE A 75 7.95 -0.40 10.15
CA PHE A 75 9.08 0.46 10.48
C PHE A 75 8.75 1.96 10.43
N VAL A 76 7.90 2.36 9.47
CA VAL A 76 7.55 3.76 9.23
C VAL A 76 6.42 4.24 10.14
N VAL A 77 5.46 3.36 10.45
CA VAL A 77 4.26 3.72 11.21
C VAL A 77 4.44 3.53 12.72
N GLY A 78 5.14 2.46 13.14
CA GLY A 78 5.29 2.09 14.55
C GLY A 78 6.72 1.81 14.97
N GLY A 79 7.69 1.97 14.07
CA GLY A 79 9.08 1.66 14.34
C GLY A 79 9.77 2.73 15.19
N VAL A 80 10.82 2.32 15.89
CA VAL A 80 11.73 3.22 16.60
C VAL A 80 12.94 3.46 15.71
N VAL A 81 13.27 4.74 15.50
CA VAL A 81 14.42 5.15 14.69
C VAL A 81 15.62 5.43 15.59
N THR A 82 16.72 4.73 15.33
CA THR A 82 18.03 5.00 15.93
C THR A 82 18.95 5.59 14.86
N ALA A 83 19.41 6.83 15.06
CA ALA A 83 20.39 7.44 14.19
C ALA A 83 21.79 6.83 14.45
N LEU A 84 22.40 6.27 13.41
CA LEU A 84 23.75 5.72 13.43
C LEU A 84 24.65 6.66 12.59
N MET A 85 25.46 7.47 13.27
CA MET A 85 26.43 8.32 12.58
C MET A 85 27.72 7.56 12.29
N GLN A 86 28.13 7.52 11.02
CA GLN A 86 29.43 7.01 10.60
C GLN A 86 30.20 8.12 9.86
N ASN A 87 30.90 8.96 10.63
CA ASN A 87 31.60 10.16 10.17
C ASN A 87 30.67 11.25 9.59
N ARG A 88 31.15 12.51 9.62
CA ARG A 88 30.38 13.77 9.46
C ARG A 88 29.44 13.90 8.24
N GLU A 89 29.49 12.97 7.28
CA GLU A 89 28.73 13.07 6.02
C GLU A 89 27.94 11.80 5.66
N ARG A 90 28.07 10.70 6.42
CA ARG A 90 27.30 9.47 6.17
C ARG A 90 26.52 9.09 7.42
N TRP A 91 25.22 9.30 7.37
CA TRP A 91 24.30 8.79 8.38
C TRP A 91 23.60 7.55 7.86
N HIS A 92 23.43 6.60 8.76
CA HIS A 92 22.54 5.46 8.60
C HIS A 92 21.42 5.62 9.63
N ALA A 93 20.21 5.21 9.29
CA ALA A 93 19.11 5.07 10.23
C ALA A 93 18.80 3.59 10.39
N ARG A 94 18.67 3.17 11.64
CA ARG A 94 18.19 1.85 11.99
C ARG A 94 16.75 1.98 12.46
N PHE A 95 15.84 1.33 11.76
CA PHE A 95 14.45 1.21 12.11
C PHE A 95 14.22 -0.16 12.73
N ASP A 96 13.79 -0.17 13.99
CA ASP A 96 13.41 -1.39 14.69
C ASP A 96 11.88 -1.44 14.77
N SER A 97 11.28 -2.57 14.42
CA SER A 97 9.82 -2.78 14.50
C SER A 97 9.52 -4.04 15.32
N MET A 98 8.49 -3.96 16.16
CA MET A 98 7.96 -5.10 16.89
C MET A 98 6.57 -5.42 16.35
N ILE A 99 6.40 -6.60 15.78
CA ILE A 99 5.13 -7.07 15.21
C ILE A 99 4.66 -8.27 16.03
N GLY A 100 3.44 -8.21 16.55
CA GLY A 100 2.78 -9.35 17.16
C GLY A 100 2.19 -10.25 16.08
N GLU A 101 2.57 -11.52 16.06
CA GLU A 101 2.06 -12.53 15.12
C GLU A 101 1.63 -13.77 15.94
N GLY A 102 0.32 -13.90 16.16
CA GLY A 102 -0.26 -14.90 17.07
C GLY A 102 0.22 -14.71 18.51
N ASP A 103 0.76 -15.77 19.11
CA ASP A 103 1.33 -15.77 20.46
C ASP A 103 2.81 -15.33 20.50
N SER A 104 3.37 -14.86 19.37
CA SER A 104 4.79 -14.54 19.25
C SER A 104 5.04 -13.06 18.94
N LEU A 105 6.12 -12.53 19.50
CA LEU A 105 6.63 -11.19 19.17
C LEU A 105 7.81 -11.35 18.21
N LYS A 106 7.68 -10.82 16.99
CA LYS A 106 8.77 -10.75 16.03
C LYS A 106 9.39 -9.36 16.09
N VAL A 107 10.70 -9.32 16.37
CA VAL A 107 11.51 -8.10 16.23
C VAL A 107 12.14 -8.14 14.85
N ASP A 108 11.88 -7.12 14.05
CA ASP A 108 12.48 -6.95 12.73
C ASP A 108 13.28 -5.66 12.67
N GLN A 109 14.27 -5.63 11.80
CA GLN A 109 15.21 -4.51 11.67
C GLN A 109 15.43 -4.14 10.21
N TRP A 110 15.39 -2.85 9.94
CA TRP A 110 15.77 -2.29 8.67
C TRP A 110 16.82 -1.20 8.89
N VAL A 111 17.98 -1.34 8.26
CA VAL A 111 19.00 -0.28 8.22
C VAL A 111 18.96 0.33 6.83
N ALA A 112 18.85 1.66 6.77
CA ALA A 112 18.91 2.42 5.54
C ALA A 112 20.00 3.48 5.65
N ASP A 113 20.79 3.67 4.61
CA ASP A 113 21.57 4.90 4.46
C ASP A 113 20.70 6.06 3.96
N LYS A 114 21.28 7.27 3.91
CA LYS A 114 20.58 8.46 3.40
C LYS A 114 19.97 8.25 2.01
N ILE A 115 20.72 7.64 1.09
CA ILE A 115 20.31 7.48 -0.31
C ILE A 115 19.17 6.47 -0.40
N GLU A 116 19.25 5.37 0.35
CA GLU A 116 18.18 4.37 0.43
C GLU A 116 16.90 4.94 1.05
N ALA A 117 17.02 5.78 2.08
CA ALA A 117 15.88 6.44 2.71
C ALA A 117 15.20 7.43 1.75
N GLU A 118 15.97 8.28 1.06
CA GLU A 118 15.46 9.22 0.05
C GLU A 118 14.80 8.47 -1.11
N ALA A 119 15.45 7.42 -1.63
CA ALA A 119 14.89 6.60 -2.69
C ALA A 119 13.60 5.88 -2.28
N PHE A 120 13.51 5.41 -1.03
CA PHE A 120 12.29 4.82 -0.51
C PHE A 120 11.15 5.84 -0.42
N GLU A 121 11.43 7.07 0.02
CA GLU A 121 10.43 8.14 0.08
C GLU A 121 9.90 8.49 -1.33
N GLU A 122 10.77 8.61 -2.32
CA GLU A 122 10.38 8.84 -3.71
C GLU A 122 9.51 7.71 -4.27
N ILE A 123 9.89 6.45 -4.02
CA ILE A 123 9.12 5.28 -4.46
C ILE A 123 7.76 5.24 -3.76
N LEU A 124 7.69 5.58 -2.47
CA LEU A 124 6.46 5.62 -1.69
C LEU A 124 5.50 6.68 -2.22
N ASP A 125 6.00 7.88 -2.51
CA ASP A 125 5.20 8.97 -3.08
C ASP A 125 4.68 8.64 -4.48
N ALA A 126 5.53 8.09 -5.34
CA ALA A 126 5.16 7.66 -6.69
C ALA A 126 4.09 6.54 -6.65
N ALA A 127 4.26 5.56 -5.76
CA ALA A 127 3.30 4.48 -5.60
C ALA A 127 1.96 4.96 -5.04
N TYR A 128 1.98 5.87 -4.05
CA TYR A 128 0.76 6.50 -3.53
C TYR A 128 0.02 7.29 -4.62
N THR A 129 0.75 8.09 -5.38
CA THR A 129 0.19 8.90 -6.48
C THR A 129 -0.48 8.00 -7.51
N LEU A 130 0.21 6.95 -7.96
CA LEU A 130 -0.36 5.99 -8.91
C LEU A 130 -1.61 5.30 -8.34
N LEU A 131 -1.56 4.83 -7.09
CA LEU A 131 -2.70 4.22 -6.42
C LEU A 131 -3.90 5.18 -6.40
N SER A 132 -3.68 6.43 -6.00
CA SER A 132 -4.75 7.41 -5.86
C SER A 132 -5.48 7.68 -7.17
N ILE A 133 -4.72 7.87 -8.26
CA ILE A 133 -5.27 8.12 -9.60
C ILE A 133 -6.09 6.92 -10.07
N GLU A 134 -5.53 5.71 -9.93
CA GLU A 134 -6.18 4.50 -10.44
C GLU A 134 -7.41 4.10 -9.61
N LEU A 135 -7.41 4.36 -8.30
CA LEU A 135 -8.58 4.16 -7.46
C LEU A 135 -9.68 5.19 -7.75
N GLU A 136 -9.33 6.47 -7.95
CA GLU A 136 -10.30 7.49 -8.36
C GLU A 136 -10.95 7.15 -9.71
N GLN A 137 -10.17 6.70 -10.68
CA GLN A 137 -10.71 6.22 -11.97
C GLN A 137 -11.60 5.00 -11.80
N PHE A 138 -11.22 4.07 -10.93
CA PHE A 138 -12.00 2.87 -10.65
C PHE A 138 -13.33 3.20 -9.97
N GLN A 139 -13.33 4.15 -9.01
CA GLN A 139 -14.55 4.67 -8.36
C GLN A 139 -15.56 5.20 -9.37
N ASN A 140 -15.08 6.00 -10.33
CA ASN A 140 -15.92 6.55 -11.40
C ASN A 140 -16.58 5.45 -12.27
N GLY A 141 -15.98 4.26 -12.35
CA GLY A 141 -16.54 3.12 -13.05
C GLY A 141 -17.75 2.48 -12.37
N PHE A 142 -17.93 2.68 -11.07
CA PHE A 142 -19.08 2.16 -10.31
C PHE A 142 -20.36 3.01 -10.46
N GLY A 143 -20.23 4.28 -10.87
CA GLY A 143 -21.32 5.24 -10.94
C GLY A 143 -22.11 5.27 -12.25
N VAL A 144 -22.06 4.21 -13.06
CA VAL A 144 -22.79 4.09 -14.35
C VAL A 144 -24.06 3.25 -14.20
#